data_AF-A0A942NP61-F1
#
_entry.id   AF-A0A942NP61-F1
#
_cell.length_a   1.000
_cell.length_b   1.000
_cell.length_c   1.000
_cell.angle_alpha   90.00
_cell.angle_beta   90.00
_cell.angle_gamma   90.00
#
_symmetry.space_group_name_H-M   'P 1'
#
loop_
_entity.id
_entity.type
_entity.pdbx_description
1 polymer ?
#
loop_
_entity_poly.entity_id
_entity_poly.type
_entity_poly.pdbx_seq_one_letter_code
_entity_poly.pdbx_strand_id
1 'polypeptide(L)'
;MKAMFTMFTLAFLCLAGAAPAQEWSQLTTNYDSSLYNLYFVNADVGYASGDHGKVLKTINGGNSWVTLNTGINQGLASIHFVDPMVGYAASGFYNDYCSMVKTIDGGNSWTTVNTAAGKTAGGMWFLDAERGFYAWADDLFGSSVIGRTLDGGVSWDTVYSGNDWISYFYFVDENTGFASVTNGGMLKTTDGGASWSLNAVPGSSWNSGIYFVDENIGFVGGGPPNPAYTMYKTTDGGLGWTQIESVPTMIFKIDFADANVGYALTVGTSGAGTLIKTVDQGETWLAEETPVDDIRGVSFLNPNLGFAVGENGVILRYNDTQSTGSIEQDQLSVSPVPASDWITISLKRNSNPINLLKMYNTTGALVKSMRMENQAFNLSVGDLPDGVYILEIMSENGWSNRKIVIRH
;
A
#
# COMPACT_ATOMS: atom_id res chain seq x y z
N MET A 1 71.62 -1.76 34.21
CA MET A 1 70.35 -2.44 33.89
C MET A 1 69.20 -1.64 34.51
N LYS A 2 68.58 -0.73 33.75
CA LYS A 2 67.29 -0.11 34.08
C LYS A 2 66.49 -0.14 32.78
N ALA A 3 65.50 -1.02 32.73
CA ALA A 3 64.62 -1.17 31.57
C ALA A 3 63.58 -0.04 31.60
N MET A 4 63.52 0.70 30.51
CA MET A 4 62.58 1.79 30.27
C MET A 4 61.36 1.17 29.59
N PHE A 5 60.24 1.07 30.31
CA PHE A 5 58.95 0.63 29.77
C PHE A 5 58.30 1.83 29.06
N THR A 6 58.24 1.78 27.73
CA THR A 6 57.50 2.74 26.91
C THR A 6 56.04 2.32 26.87
N MET A 7 55.17 3.10 27.52
CA MET A 7 53.73 2.88 27.57
C MET A 7 53.12 3.37 26.25
N PHE A 8 52.66 2.46 25.39
CA PHE A 8 51.85 2.81 24.22
C PHE A 8 50.42 3.13 24.69
N THR A 9 50.06 4.40 24.69
CA THR A 9 48.67 4.85 24.83
C THR A 9 47.93 4.47 23.54
N LEU A 10 47.05 3.48 23.61
CA LEU A 10 46.09 3.17 22.56
C LEU A 10 45.09 4.34 22.49
N ALA A 11 45.22 5.19 21.47
CA ALA A 11 44.20 6.16 21.15
C ALA A 11 42.98 5.40 20.61
N PHE A 12 41.93 5.28 21.44
CA PHE A 12 40.60 4.93 20.95
C PHE A 12 40.15 6.06 20.02
N LEU A 13 40.27 5.83 18.70
CA LEU A 13 39.58 6.64 17.72
C LEU A 13 38.09 6.39 17.97
N CYS A 14 37.42 7.33 18.63
CA CYS A 14 35.97 7.38 18.67
C CYS A 14 35.54 7.67 17.23
N LEU A 15 35.29 6.61 16.46
CA LEU A 15 34.40 6.70 15.31
C LEU A 15 33.07 7.17 15.89
N ALA A 16 32.81 8.47 15.78
CA ALA A 16 31.46 8.98 15.90
C ALA A 16 30.65 8.19 14.87
N GLY A 17 29.93 7.17 15.34
CA GLY A 17 28.87 6.57 14.55
C GLY A 17 27.98 7.73 14.15
N ALA A 18 27.92 8.02 12.85
CA ALA A 18 26.85 8.85 12.35
C ALA A 18 25.57 8.20 12.88
N ALA A 19 24.80 8.95 13.67
CA ALA A 19 23.44 8.53 13.95
C ALA A 19 22.81 8.23 12.58
N PRO A 20 22.13 7.08 12.39
CA PRO A 20 21.41 6.86 11.15
C PRO A 20 20.54 8.09 10.92
N ALA A 21 20.68 8.71 9.75
CA ALA A 21 19.86 9.85 9.39
C ALA A 21 18.40 9.39 9.52
N GLN A 22 17.59 10.11 10.28
CA GLN A 22 16.19 9.74 10.47
C GLN A 22 15.51 9.68 9.09
N GLU A 23 15.11 8.47 8.68
CA GLU A 23 14.57 8.22 7.33
C GLU A 23 13.19 8.88 7.16
N TRP A 24 12.48 9.16 8.26
CA TRP A 24 11.18 9.82 8.23
C TRP A 24 11.29 11.28 8.64
N SER A 25 10.67 12.16 7.84
CA SER A 25 10.48 13.57 8.20
C SER A 25 9.01 13.91 8.33
N GLN A 26 8.64 14.64 9.38
CA GLN A 26 7.29 15.16 9.51
C GLN A 26 7.08 16.36 8.59
N LEU A 27 6.01 16.31 7.82
CA LEU A 27 5.53 17.41 7.00
C LEU A 27 4.59 18.29 7.83
N THR A 28 4.65 19.60 7.59
CA THR A 28 3.71 20.54 8.19
C THR A 28 2.41 20.53 7.41
N THR A 29 1.30 20.27 8.10
CA THR A 29 -0.06 20.46 7.58
C THR A 29 -0.80 21.47 8.45
N ASN A 30 -1.85 22.10 7.91
CA ASN A 30 -2.76 22.95 8.68
C ASN A 30 -3.97 22.16 9.22
N TYR A 31 -3.87 20.83 9.26
CA TYR A 31 -4.92 19.95 9.77
C TYR A 31 -4.48 19.45 11.14
N ASP A 32 -5.41 19.43 12.10
CA ASP A 32 -5.12 19.18 13.52
C ASP A 32 -5.94 18.01 14.08
N SER A 33 -6.64 17.25 13.24
CA SER A 33 -7.40 16.05 13.61
C SER A 33 -6.74 14.78 13.05
N SER A 34 -7.22 13.59 13.44
CA SER A 34 -6.58 12.32 13.09
C SER A 34 -6.71 12.01 11.60
N LEU A 35 -5.62 11.50 11.02
CA LEU A 35 -5.62 10.87 9.70
C LEU A 35 -5.53 9.35 9.90
N TYR A 36 -6.22 8.58 9.05
CA TYR A 36 -6.40 7.14 9.23
C TYR A 36 -5.77 6.32 8.12
N ASN A 37 -5.83 6.78 6.88
CA ASN A 37 -5.32 6.02 5.74
C ASN A 37 -4.80 6.96 4.67
N LEU A 38 -4.01 6.42 3.76
CA LEU A 38 -3.50 7.16 2.61
C LEU A 38 -3.45 6.28 1.37
N TYR A 39 -3.56 6.93 0.22
CA TYR A 39 -3.50 6.31 -1.09
C TYR A 39 -2.81 7.24 -2.07
N PHE A 40 -1.73 6.78 -2.70
CA PHE A 40 -1.07 7.49 -3.78
C PHE A 40 -1.45 6.85 -5.11
N VAL A 41 -2.00 7.65 -6.02
CA VAL A 41 -2.33 7.20 -7.38
C VAL A 41 -1.07 7.09 -8.22
N ASN A 42 -0.13 8.00 -8.00
CA ASN A 42 1.19 8.03 -8.63
C ASN A 42 2.14 8.86 -7.76
N ALA A 43 3.35 9.12 -8.25
CA ALA A 43 4.40 9.80 -7.48
C ALA A 43 4.04 11.24 -7.08
N ASP A 44 3.11 11.89 -7.79
CA ASP A 44 2.74 13.29 -7.57
C ASP A 44 1.42 13.43 -6.81
N VAL A 45 0.43 12.59 -7.12
CA VAL A 45 -0.94 12.71 -6.62
C VAL A 45 -1.23 11.67 -5.55
N GLY A 46 -1.55 12.16 -4.35
CA GLY A 46 -1.90 11.33 -3.21
C GLY A 46 -2.99 11.94 -2.34
N TYR A 47 -3.64 11.09 -1.57
CA TYR A 47 -4.77 11.43 -0.72
C TYR A 47 -4.59 10.80 0.66
N ALA A 48 -4.98 11.50 1.72
CA ALA A 48 -5.05 11.00 3.07
C ALA A 48 -6.44 11.23 3.65
N SER A 49 -7.07 10.19 4.18
CA SER A 49 -8.39 10.26 4.79
C SER A 49 -8.30 10.48 6.29
N GLY A 50 -9.23 11.23 6.87
CA GLY A 50 -9.21 11.54 8.29
C GLY A 50 -10.58 11.84 8.89
N ASP A 51 -10.53 12.43 10.07
CA ASP A 51 -11.68 12.85 10.84
C ASP A 51 -12.54 13.91 10.14
N HIS A 52 -13.79 14.04 10.62
CA HIS A 52 -14.74 15.07 10.19
C HIS A 52 -15.01 15.06 8.68
N GLY A 53 -14.98 13.88 8.06
CA GLY A 53 -15.16 13.69 6.61
C GLY A 53 -14.12 14.44 5.76
N LYS A 54 -12.90 14.64 6.28
CA LYS A 54 -11.85 15.34 5.55
C LYS A 54 -10.95 14.39 4.78
N VAL A 55 -10.54 14.86 3.62
CA VAL A 55 -9.50 14.23 2.79
C VAL A 55 -8.43 15.28 2.51
N LEU A 56 -7.18 15.01 2.82
CA LEU A 56 -6.06 15.84 2.40
C LEU A 56 -5.58 15.34 1.04
N LYS A 57 -5.28 16.26 0.12
CA LYS A 57 -4.77 15.95 -1.23
C LYS A 57 -3.43 16.63 -1.48
N THR A 58 -2.50 15.89 -2.08
CA THR A 58 -1.29 16.44 -2.69
C THR A 58 -1.31 16.23 -4.21
N ILE A 59 -0.62 17.11 -4.92
CA ILE A 59 -0.39 17.03 -6.39
C ILE A 59 1.08 17.24 -6.74
N ASN A 60 1.96 17.19 -5.74
CA ASN A 60 3.40 17.44 -5.89
C ASN A 60 4.22 16.51 -4.98
N GLY A 61 3.80 15.25 -4.87
CA GLY A 61 4.53 14.20 -4.16
C GLY A 61 4.65 14.47 -2.67
N GLY A 62 3.57 14.99 -2.06
CA GLY A 62 3.48 15.26 -0.64
C GLY A 62 4.21 16.52 -0.17
N ASN A 63 4.82 17.32 -1.05
CA ASN A 63 5.48 18.57 -0.65
C ASN A 63 4.50 19.59 -0.04
N SER A 64 3.24 19.57 -0.50
CA SER A 64 2.15 20.34 0.10
C SER A 64 0.83 19.59 0.03
N TRP A 65 -0.05 19.84 1.00
CA TRP A 65 -1.36 19.21 1.10
C TRP A 65 -2.47 20.24 1.22
N VAL A 66 -3.61 19.97 0.57
CA VAL A 66 -4.82 20.78 0.63
C VAL A 66 -5.94 19.94 1.22
N THR A 67 -6.66 20.50 2.20
CA THR A 67 -7.81 19.83 2.82
C THR A 67 -9.06 20.00 1.96
N LEU A 68 -9.70 18.88 1.64
CA LEU A 68 -10.94 18.75 0.89
C LEU A 68 -12.06 18.27 1.82
N ASN A 69 -13.29 18.62 1.47
CA ASN A 69 -14.48 18.24 2.23
C ASN A 69 -15.32 17.25 1.42
N THR A 70 -15.63 16.10 2.02
CA THR A 70 -16.47 15.07 1.38
C THR A 70 -17.97 15.32 1.51
N GLY A 71 -18.38 16.28 2.33
CA GLY A 71 -19.79 16.56 2.60
C GLY A 71 -20.43 15.66 3.66
N ILE A 72 -19.69 14.70 4.20
CA ILE A 72 -20.07 13.92 5.39
C ILE A 72 -19.24 14.34 6.61
N ASN A 73 -19.67 13.96 7.82
CA ASN A 73 -18.99 14.34 9.07
C ASN A 73 -18.31 13.17 9.78
N GLN A 74 -18.54 11.95 9.32
CA GLN A 74 -17.92 10.74 9.87
C GLN A 74 -16.43 10.70 9.52
N GLY A 75 -15.61 10.16 10.42
CA GLY A 75 -14.21 9.88 10.14
C GLY A 75 -14.07 8.83 9.04
N LEU A 76 -13.18 9.09 8.09
CA LEU A 76 -12.96 8.26 6.90
C LEU A 76 -11.84 7.25 7.15
N ALA A 77 -12.21 5.99 7.37
CA ALA A 77 -11.28 4.89 7.67
C ALA A 77 -10.56 4.37 6.42
N SER A 78 -11.17 4.53 5.25
CA SER A 78 -10.64 4.00 4.00
C SER A 78 -10.80 5.01 2.86
N ILE A 79 -9.83 4.98 1.96
CA ILE A 79 -9.76 5.81 0.77
C ILE A 79 -9.05 5.03 -0.34
N HIS A 80 -9.60 5.07 -1.55
CA HIS A 80 -9.05 4.39 -2.70
C HIS A 80 -9.33 5.21 -3.97
N PHE A 81 -8.32 5.43 -4.79
CA PHE A 81 -8.45 6.09 -6.08
C PHE A 81 -8.03 5.14 -7.19
N VAL A 82 -8.83 5.04 -8.24
CA VAL A 82 -8.47 4.20 -9.40
C VAL A 82 -7.65 4.96 -10.43
N ASP A 83 -7.79 6.28 -10.38
CA ASP A 83 -7.05 7.24 -11.17
C ASP A 83 -7.06 8.60 -10.42
N PRO A 84 -6.35 9.65 -10.89
CA PRO A 84 -6.26 10.91 -10.15
C PRO A 84 -7.59 11.65 -10.00
N MET A 85 -8.62 11.32 -10.80
CA MET A 85 -9.93 11.94 -10.83
C MET A 85 -11.01 11.13 -10.10
N VAL A 86 -11.02 9.81 -10.26
CA VAL A 86 -12.05 8.92 -9.71
C VAL A 86 -11.57 8.24 -8.44
N GLY A 87 -12.29 8.46 -7.34
CA GLY A 87 -11.96 7.87 -6.05
C GLY A 87 -13.15 7.72 -5.12
N TYR A 88 -12.94 6.92 -4.09
CA TYR A 88 -13.93 6.53 -3.09
C TYR A 88 -13.33 6.71 -1.70
N ALA A 89 -14.17 7.10 -0.74
CA ALA A 89 -13.82 7.11 0.66
C ALA A 89 -15.00 6.59 1.49
N ALA A 90 -14.74 5.85 2.56
CA ALA A 90 -15.79 5.41 3.47
C ALA A 90 -15.39 5.58 4.93
N SER A 91 -16.40 5.83 5.74
CA SER A 91 -16.29 5.72 7.18
C SER A 91 -16.38 4.26 7.61
N GLY A 92 -15.52 3.85 8.55
CA GLY A 92 -15.41 2.46 8.98
C GLY A 92 -15.30 2.28 10.50
N PHE A 93 -15.60 3.31 11.29
CA PHE A 93 -15.49 3.24 12.75
C PHE A 93 -16.86 3.26 13.41
N TYR A 94 -17.04 2.30 14.33
CA TYR A 94 -18.11 2.11 15.30
C TYR A 94 -19.17 3.22 15.36
N ASN A 95 -20.24 3.04 14.58
CA ASN A 95 -21.62 3.45 14.86
C ASN A 95 -22.50 3.12 13.64
N ASP A 96 -23.81 3.19 13.84
CA ASP A 96 -24.87 2.88 12.86
C ASP A 96 -24.92 3.84 11.64
N TYR A 97 -23.87 4.63 11.38
CA TYR A 97 -23.86 5.67 10.34
C TYR A 97 -22.64 5.58 9.42
N CYS A 98 -22.33 4.38 8.94
CA CYS A 98 -21.32 4.25 7.90
C CYS A 98 -21.83 4.77 6.56
N SER A 99 -20.99 5.56 5.89
CA SER A 99 -21.26 6.21 4.62
C SER A 99 -20.07 5.97 3.70
N MET A 100 -20.36 5.82 2.41
CA MET A 100 -19.37 5.86 1.35
C MET A 100 -19.65 7.05 0.45
N VAL A 101 -18.60 7.68 -0.04
CA VAL A 101 -18.66 8.82 -0.96
C VAL A 101 -17.74 8.54 -2.15
N LYS A 102 -18.13 9.06 -3.32
CA LYS A 102 -17.38 8.98 -4.58
C LYS A 102 -17.07 10.37 -5.09
N THR A 103 -15.90 10.54 -5.69
CA THR A 103 -15.53 11.69 -6.50
C THR A 103 -15.21 11.25 -7.93
N ILE A 104 -15.43 12.14 -8.89
CA ILE A 104 -15.05 11.97 -10.30
C ILE A 104 -14.23 13.16 -10.83
N ASP A 105 -13.84 14.08 -9.94
CA ASP A 105 -13.13 15.32 -10.27
C ASP A 105 -11.88 15.52 -9.39
N GLY A 106 -11.34 14.43 -8.84
CA GLY A 106 -10.13 14.41 -8.02
C GLY A 106 -10.36 14.95 -6.62
N GLY A 107 -11.56 14.78 -6.08
CA GLY A 107 -11.94 15.17 -4.73
C GLY A 107 -12.40 16.63 -4.58
N ASN A 108 -12.59 17.37 -5.69
CA ASN A 108 -13.14 18.73 -5.63
C ASN A 108 -14.63 18.71 -5.23
N SER A 109 -15.35 17.67 -5.64
CA SER A 109 -16.69 17.36 -5.18
C SER A 109 -16.86 15.87 -4.89
N TRP A 110 -17.77 15.57 -3.98
CA TRP A 110 -18.07 14.21 -3.52
C TRP A 110 -19.58 13.99 -3.48
N THR A 111 -20.01 12.79 -3.87
CA THR A 111 -21.41 12.35 -3.85
C THR A 111 -21.53 11.07 -3.04
N THR A 112 -22.56 11.00 -2.20
CA THR A 112 -22.85 9.77 -1.42
C THR A 112 -23.11 8.59 -2.35
N VAL A 113 -22.50 7.46 -2.03
CA VAL A 113 -22.75 6.16 -2.64
C VAL A 113 -23.71 5.38 -1.76
N ASN A 114 -24.81 4.90 -2.34
CA ASN A 114 -25.78 4.10 -1.62
C ASN A 114 -25.22 2.68 -1.40
N THR A 115 -24.86 2.39 -0.16
CA THR A 115 -24.49 1.06 0.31
C THR A 115 -25.60 0.50 1.20
N ALA A 116 -25.43 -0.74 1.69
CA ALA A 116 -26.29 -1.30 2.73
C ALA A 116 -26.33 -0.37 3.95
N ALA A 117 -27.46 0.33 4.15
CA ALA A 117 -27.61 1.35 5.18
C ALA A 117 -27.41 0.77 6.59
N GLY A 118 -26.67 1.50 7.43
CA GLY A 118 -26.47 1.17 8.85
C GLY A 118 -25.52 0.00 9.12
N LYS A 119 -24.67 -0.36 8.16
CA LYS A 119 -23.69 -1.45 8.30
C LYS A 119 -22.27 -0.93 8.21
N THR A 120 -21.36 -1.46 9.03
CA THR A 120 -20.01 -0.93 9.09
C THR A 120 -19.20 -1.34 7.87
N ALA A 121 -18.53 -0.40 7.20
CA ALA A 121 -17.64 -0.71 6.09
C ALA A 121 -16.24 -1.05 6.62
N GLY A 122 -15.84 -2.32 6.50
CA GLY A 122 -14.55 -2.81 7.04
C GLY A 122 -13.36 -2.40 6.17
N GLY A 123 -13.49 -2.57 4.85
CA GLY A 123 -12.49 -2.19 3.85
C GLY A 123 -13.12 -2.03 2.47
N MET A 124 -12.40 -1.39 1.55
CA MET A 124 -12.81 -1.23 0.15
C MET A 124 -11.62 -1.43 -0.78
N TRP A 125 -11.92 -1.82 -2.02
CA TRP A 125 -10.95 -1.88 -3.11
C TRP A 125 -11.65 -1.66 -4.44
N PHE A 126 -11.05 -0.88 -5.33
CA PHE A 126 -11.60 -0.66 -6.68
C PHE A 126 -10.54 -1.05 -7.71
N LEU A 127 -10.93 -1.90 -8.66
CA LEU A 127 -10.07 -2.31 -9.77
C LEU A 127 -10.01 -1.24 -10.84
N ASP A 128 -11.14 -0.57 -11.08
CA ASP A 128 -11.29 0.55 -11.99
C ASP A 128 -12.53 1.40 -11.62
N ALA A 129 -12.87 2.36 -12.47
CA ALA A 129 -13.96 3.31 -12.23
C ALA A 129 -15.36 2.65 -12.14
N GLU A 130 -15.51 1.41 -12.63
CA GLU A 130 -16.77 0.67 -12.68
C GLU A 130 -16.77 -0.53 -11.73
N ARG A 131 -15.63 -1.22 -11.57
CA ARG A 131 -15.49 -2.45 -10.77
C ARG A 131 -14.89 -2.17 -9.41
N GLY A 132 -15.59 -2.55 -8.35
CA GLY A 132 -15.07 -2.45 -6.99
C GLY A 132 -15.82 -3.26 -5.94
N PHE A 133 -15.28 -3.24 -4.74
CA PHE A 133 -15.69 -4.05 -3.61
C PHE A 133 -15.72 -3.20 -2.35
N TYR A 134 -16.70 -3.48 -1.49
CA TYR A 134 -16.63 -3.09 -0.10
C TYR A 134 -17.08 -4.25 0.78
N ALA A 135 -16.46 -4.39 1.93
CA ALA A 135 -16.95 -5.27 2.97
C ALA A 135 -17.91 -4.52 3.88
N TRP A 136 -18.98 -5.17 4.30
CA TRP A 136 -19.71 -4.72 5.48
C TRP A 136 -20.02 -5.84 6.46
N ALA A 137 -20.21 -5.48 7.73
CA ALA A 137 -20.63 -6.40 8.77
C ALA A 137 -21.67 -5.78 9.70
N ASP A 138 -22.47 -6.65 10.35
CA ASP A 138 -23.42 -6.28 11.40
C ASP A 138 -22.68 -5.71 12.62
N ASP A 139 -21.65 -6.41 13.07
CA ASP A 139 -20.70 -6.02 14.12
C ASP A 139 -19.37 -6.77 13.90
N LEU A 140 -18.40 -6.64 14.81
CA LEU A 140 -17.07 -7.26 14.69
C LEU A 140 -17.07 -8.79 14.54
N PHE A 141 -18.09 -9.45 15.06
CA PHE A 141 -18.24 -10.91 15.10
C PHE A 141 -19.55 -11.39 14.47
N GLY A 142 -20.23 -10.48 13.77
CA GLY A 142 -21.54 -10.70 13.18
C GLY A 142 -21.44 -11.09 11.71
N SER A 143 -22.60 -11.25 11.08
CA SER A 143 -22.67 -11.54 9.64
C SER A 143 -21.91 -10.48 8.86
N SER A 144 -21.08 -10.93 7.92
CA SER A 144 -20.33 -10.08 7.01
C SER A 144 -20.62 -10.44 5.57
N VAL A 145 -20.48 -9.47 4.68
CA VAL A 145 -20.59 -9.71 3.24
C VAL A 145 -19.56 -8.90 2.48
N ILE A 146 -19.25 -9.37 1.27
CA ILE A 146 -18.59 -8.55 0.25
C ILE A 146 -19.66 -8.12 -0.74
N GLY A 147 -19.88 -6.80 -0.82
CA GLY A 147 -20.62 -6.18 -1.90
C GLY A 147 -19.69 -5.89 -3.07
N ARG A 148 -20.11 -6.22 -4.27
CA ARG A 148 -19.42 -5.91 -5.54
C ARG A 148 -20.26 -4.94 -6.35
N THR A 149 -19.61 -3.98 -7.01
CA THR A 149 -20.21 -3.14 -8.03
C THR A 149 -19.54 -3.38 -9.37
N LEU A 150 -20.31 -3.23 -10.45
CA LEU A 150 -19.85 -3.27 -11.85
C LEU A 150 -20.27 -2.00 -12.63
N ASP A 151 -20.83 -1.01 -11.92
CA ASP A 151 -21.37 0.24 -12.46
C ASP A 151 -20.91 1.46 -11.62
N GLY A 152 -19.73 1.34 -11.00
CA GLY A 152 -19.08 2.44 -10.32
C GLY A 152 -19.77 2.85 -9.02
N GLY A 153 -20.47 1.91 -8.38
CA GLY A 153 -21.16 2.07 -7.11
C GLY A 153 -22.61 2.53 -7.23
N VAL A 154 -23.21 2.50 -8.43
CA VAL A 154 -24.64 2.79 -8.61
C VAL A 154 -25.48 1.65 -8.04
N SER A 155 -25.04 0.40 -8.22
CA SER A 155 -25.65 -0.79 -7.63
C SER A 155 -24.59 -1.76 -7.10
N TRP A 156 -25.02 -2.63 -6.17
CA TRP A 156 -24.17 -3.58 -5.48
C TRP A 156 -24.83 -4.96 -5.41
N ASP A 157 -24.09 -6.00 -5.79
CA ASP A 157 -24.46 -7.40 -5.60
C ASP A 157 -23.62 -8.07 -4.51
N THR A 158 -24.19 -9.04 -3.79
CA THR A 158 -23.46 -9.79 -2.75
C THR A 158 -22.74 -10.97 -3.38
N VAL A 159 -21.40 -10.98 -3.33
CA VAL A 159 -20.54 -12.05 -3.88
C VAL A 159 -19.95 -12.97 -2.81
N TYR A 160 -20.08 -12.60 -1.54
CA TYR A 160 -19.66 -13.41 -0.39
C TYR A 160 -20.53 -13.12 0.82
N SER A 161 -20.74 -14.13 1.66
CA SER A 161 -21.36 -13.98 2.98
C SER A 161 -20.63 -14.86 3.98
N GLY A 162 -20.27 -14.28 5.13
CA GLY A 162 -19.53 -14.91 6.22
C GLY A 162 -20.05 -14.45 7.58
N ASN A 163 -19.35 -14.83 8.65
CA ASN A 163 -19.73 -14.53 10.04
C ASN A 163 -18.64 -13.76 10.80
N ASP A 164 -17.71 -13.16 10.06
CA ASP A 164 -16.52 -12.53 10.64
C ASP A 164 -16.15 -11.30 9.82
N TRP A 165 -15.65 -10.29 10.51
CA TRP A 165 -15.30 -9.02 9.90
C TRP A 165 -14.21 -9.18 8.83
N ILE A 166 -14.37 -8.45 7.74
CA ILE A 166 -13.41 -8.38 6.64
C ILE A 166 -12.76 -6.99 6.70
N SER A 167 -11.47 -6.94 7.05
CA SER A 167 -10.81 -5.67 7.40
C SER A 167 -10.15 -4.99 6.21
N TYR A 168 -9.38 -5.72 5.41
CA TYR A 168 -8.63 -5.14 4.29
C TYR A 168 -8.73 -6.03 3.06
N PHE A 169 -8.71 -5.39 1.90
CA PHE A 169 -8.63 -6.02 0.59
C PHE A 169 -7.28 -5.71 -0.03
N TYR A 170 -6.79 -6.63 -0.85
CA TYR A 170 -5.59 -6.43 -1.64
C TYR A 170 -5.68 -7.23 -2.94
N PHE A 171 -5.49 -6.59 -4.09
CA PHE A 171 -5.41 -7.27 -5.38
C PHE A 171 -4.01 -7.14 -5.97
N VAL A 172 -3.46 -8.27 -6.43
CA VAL A 172 -2.16 -8.30 -7.13
C VAL A 172 -2.32 -7.99 -8.62
N ASP A 173 -3.49 -8.29 -9.17
CA ASP A 173 -3.90 -8.01 -10.53
C ASP A 173 -5.45 -7.92 -10.62
N GLU A 174 -6.01 -7.80 -11.83
CA GLU A 174 -7.45 -7.64 -12.02
C GLU A 174 -8.30 -8.89 -11.71
N ASN A 175 -7.68 -10.07 -11.63
CA ASN A 175 -8.34 -11.36 -11.42
C ASN A 175 -8.06 -11.93 -10.01
N THR A 176 -6.86 -11.72 -9.49
CA THR A 176 -6.40 -12.32 -8.23
C THR A 176 -6.41 -11.31 -7.09
N GLY A 177 -7.23 -11.59 -6.09
CA GLY A 177 -7.43 -10.74 -4.93
C GLY A 177 -7.57 -11.51 -3.63
N PHE A 178 -7.32 -10.80 -2.53
CA PHE A 178 -7.30 -11.35 -1.19
C PHE A 178 -7.99 -10.39 -0.21
N ALA A 179 -8.55 -10.93 0.88
CA ALA A 179 -9.05 -10.12 1.98
C ALA A 179 -8.78 -10.75 3.35
N SER A 180 -8.45 -9.95 4.35
CA SER A 180 -8.23 -10.43 5.72
C SER A 180 -9.57 -10.68 6.43
N VAL A 181 -9.63 -11.74 7.24
CA VAL A 181 -10.82 -12.09 8.04
C VAL A 181 -10.45 -12.23 9.52
N THR A 182 -11.26 -11.65 10.40
CA THR A 182 -10.97 -11.61 11.84
C THR A 182 -11.06 -12.95 12.57
N ASN A 183 -11.54 -14.03 11.93
CA ASN A 183 -11.43 -15.39 12.47
C ASN A 183 -10.05 -16.03 12.30
N GLY A 184 -9.08 -15.30 11.74
CA GLY A 184 -7.75 -15.81 11.45
C GLY A 184 -7.64 -16.47 10.06
N GLY A 185 -8.70 -16.44 9.26
CA GLY A 185 -8.65 -16.83 7.85
C GLY A 185 -8.34 -15.68 6.90
N MET A 186 -8.40 -15.98 5.62
CA MET A 186 -8.35 -15.02 4.53
C MET A 186 -9.31 -15.43 3.43
N LEU A 187 -9.88 -14.46 2.72
CA LEU A 187 -10.60 -14.72 1.48
C LEU A 187 -9.64 -14.62 0.30
N LYS A 188 -9.88 -15.45 -0.72
CA LYS A 188 -9.18 -15.40 -2.01
C LYS A 188 -10.20 -15.41 -3.15
N THR A 189 -9.90 -14.65 -4.19
CA THR A 189 -10.55 -14.73 -5.50
C THR A 189 -9.50 -14.91 -6.59
N THR A 190 -9.87 -15.61 -7.66
CA THR A 190 -9.06 -15.74 -8.89
C THR A 190 -9.91 -15.44 -10.14
N ASP A 191 -11.09 -14.86 -9.95
CA ASP A 191 -12.06 -14.54 -11.01
C ASP A 191 -12.48 -13.05 -10.97
N GLY A 192 -11.59 -12.19 -10.46
CA GLY A 192 -11.83 -10.76 -10.36
C GLY A 192 -12.91 -10.41 -9.35
N GLY A 193 -13.02 -11.19 -8.27
CA GLY A 193 -13.97 -10.98 -7.18
C GLY A 193 -15.41 -11.36 -7.53
N ALA A 194 -15.63 -12.16 -8.58
CA ALA A 194 -16.95 -12.72 -8.87
C ALA A 194 -17.35 -13.81 -7.86
N SER A 195 -16.36 -14.50 -7.30
CA SER A 195 -16.52 -15.37 -6.14
C SER A 195 -15.31 -15.29 -5.21
N TRP A 196 -15.56 -15.55 -3.93
CA TRP A 196 -14.53 -15.55 -2.88
C TRP A 196 -14.58 -16.84 -2.07
N SER A 197 -13.42 -17.45 -1.84
CA SER A 197 -13.26 -18.65 -1.00
C SER A 197 -12.51 -18.32 0.28
N LEU A 198 -13.04 -18.76 1.42
CA LEU A 198 -12.34 -18.67 2.71
C LEU A 198 -11.28 -19.77 2.83
N ASN A 199 -10.03 -19.34 2.97
CA ASN A 199 -8.87 -20.18 3.22
C ASN A 199 -8.42 -20.01 4.67
N ALA A 200 -8.09 -21.12 5.32
CA ALA A 200 -7.53 -21.10 6.66
C ALA A 200 -6.07 -20.65 6.62
N VAL A 201 -5.65 -19.91 7.65
CA VAL A 201 -4.24 -19.66 7.95
C VAL A 201 -3.94 -20.42 9.24
N PRO A 202 -3.42 -21.66 9.17
CA PRO A 202 -3.28 -22.51 10.35
C PRO A 202 -2.44 -21.83 11.44
N GLY A 203 -3.01 -21.72 12.65
CA GLY A 203 -2.37 -21.08 13.79
C GLY A 203 -2.78 -19.62 14.01
N SER A 204 -3.30 -18.94 12.98
CA SER A 204 -3.87 -17.59 13.16
C SER A 204 -5.26 -17.67 13.78
N SER A 205 -5.53 -16.80 14.75
CA SER A 205 -6.85 -16.62 15.37
C SER A 205 -7.52 -15.31 14.98
N TRP A 206 -6.79 -14.39 14.34
CA TRP A 206 -7.29 -13.08 13.93
C TRP A 206 -6.37 -12.43 12.89
N ASN A 207 -6.89 -12.14 11.70
CA ASN A 207 -6.16 -11.36 10.70
C ASN A 207 -6.81 -9.99 10.50
N SER A 208 -6.02 -8.94 10.65
CA SER A 208 -6.39 -7.55 10.34
C SER A 208 -5.63 -7.07 9.11
N GLY A 209 -4.30 -7.19 9.09
CA GLY A 209 -3.48 -6.81 7.94
C GLY A 209 -3.38 -7.93 6.91
N ILE A 210 -3.34 -7.54 5.63
CA ILE A 210 -3.04 -8.43 4.51
C ILE A 210 -2.28 -7.65 3.43
N TYR A 211 -1.29 -8.29 2.82
CA TYR A 211 -0.57 -7.74 1.68
C TYR A 211 0.03 -8.89 0.86
N PHE A 212 -0.02 -8.79 -0.47
CA PHE A 212 0.62 -9.74 -1.37
C PHE A 212 1.66 -9.04 -2.25
N VAL A 213 2.90 -9.52 -2.18
CA VAL A 213 4.02 -9.04 -2.98
C VAL A 213 3.83 -9.41 -4.45
N ASP A 214 3.28 -10.61 -4.68
CA ASP A 214 2.77 -11.13 -5.95
C ASP A 214 1.69 -12.20 -5.65
N GLU A 215 1.20 -12.92 -6.67
CA GLU A 215 0.15 -13.94 -6.51
C GLU A 215 0.52 -15.11 -5.58
N ASN A 216 1.82 -15.32 -5.31
CA ASN A 216 2.35 -16.45 -4.54
C ASN A 216 2.88 -16.01 -3.17
N ILE A 217 3.58 -14.88 -3.11
CA ILE A 217 4.22 -14.37 -1.89
C ILE A 217 3.30 -13.37 -1.22
N GLY A 218 2.86 -13.67 0.00
CA GLY A 218 1.98 -12.79 0.76
C GLY A 218 2.08 -12.94 2.26
N PHE A 219 1.45 -11.99 2.94
CA PHE A 219 1.51 -11.83 4.38
C PHE A 219 0.12 -11.58 4.92
N VAL A 220 -0.18 -12.21 6.04
CA VAL A 220 -1.31 -11.84 6.89
C VAL A 220 -0.79 -11.59 8.30
N GLY A 221 -1.45 -10.70 9.02
CA GLY A 221 -1.11 -10.47 10.41
C GLY A 221 -2.27 -9.88 11.20
N GLY A 222 -2.20 -10.05 12.51
CA GLY A 222 -3.20 -9.57 13.44
C GLY A 222 -2.99 -10.19 14.81
N GLY A 223 -4.10 -10.51 15.47
CA GLY A 223 -4.09 -11.20 16.75
C GLY A 223 -4.55 -10.31 17.91
N PRO A 224 -5.49 -10.77 18.76
CA PRO A 224 -5.50 -10.34 20.15
C PRO A 224 -4.22 -10.84 20.85
N PRO A 225 -3.79 -10.22 21.97
CA PRO A 225 -2.53 -10.52 22.67
C PRO A 225 -2.34 -11.95 23.20
N ASN A 226 -3.29 -12.88 22.97
CA ASN A 226 -3.27 -14.22 23.56
C ASN A 226 -3.79 -15.28 22.55
N PRO A 227 -2.98 -16.31 22.19
CA PRO A 227 -1.67 -16.65 22.75
C PRO A 227 -0.49 -15.79 22.26
N ALA A 228 -0.61 -15.06 21.15
CA ALA A 228 0.38 -14.08 20.70
C ALA A 228 -0.19 -13.21 19.57
N TYR A 229 0.44 -12.05 19.34
CA TYR A 229 0.34 -11.37 18.06
C TYR A 229 1.03 -12.21 17.00
N THR A 230 0.46 -12.24 15.79
CA THR A 230 0.95 -13.12 14.75
C THR A 230 1.12 -12.41 13.42
N MET A 231 2.14 -12.83 12.69
CA MET A 231 2.30 -12.57 11.27
C MET A 231 2.68 -13.90 10.61
N TYR A 232 2.09 -14.17 9.46
CA TYR A 232 2.37 -15.36 8.67
C TYR A 232 2.74 -14.96 7.25
N LYS A 233 3.65 -15.73 6.66
CA LYS A 233 4.07 -15.62 5.26
C LYS A 233 3.63 -16.86 4.49
N THR A 234 3.15 -16.64 3.27
CA THR A 234 2.92 -17.69 2.27
C THR A 234 3.86 -17.48 1.09
N THR A 235 4.22 -18.57 0.41
CA THR A 235 5.00 -18.56 -0.85
C THR A 235 4.31 -19.35 -1.96
N ASP A 236 3.05 -19.76 -1.74
CA ASP A 236 2.23 -20.57 -2.64
C ASP A 236 0.79 -20.03 -2.78
N GLY A 237 0.63 -18.72 -2.58
CA GLY A 237 -0.62 -18.01 -2.80
C GLY A 237 -1.70 -18.32 -1.75
N GLY A 238 -1.27 -18.66 -0.54
CA GLY A 238 -2.12 -18.92 0.61
C GLY A 238 -2.57 -20.38 0.76
N LEU A 239 -1.89 -21.33 0.11
CA LEU A 239 -2.13 -22.78 0.31
C LEU A 239 -1.40 -23.30 1.55
N GLY A 240 -0.23 -22.73 1.84
CA GLY A 240 0.62 -23.00 2.99
C GLY A 240 1.10 -21.71 3.63
N TRP A 241 1.25 -21.75 4.97
CA TRP A 241 1.64 -20.60 5.77
C TRP A 241 2.74 -20.98 6.76
N THR A 242 3.75 -20.11 6.85
CA THR A 242 4.82 -20.19 7.84
C THR A 242 4.69 -18.99 8.77
N GLN A 243 4.69 -19.24 10.08
CA GLN A 243 4.69 -18.16 11.07
C GLN A 243 6.02 -17.41 11.02
N ILE A 244 5.95 -16.09 10.99
CA ILE A 244 7.11 -15.23 11.22
C ILE A 244 7.27 -15.07 12.73
N GLU A 245 8.40 -15.54 13.24
CA GLU A 245 8.69 -15.48 14.67
C GLU A 245 8.93 -14.04 15.14
N SER A 246 8.50 -13.74 16.37
CA SER A 246 8.84 -12.49 17.10
C SER A 246 8.29 -11.16 16.52
N VAL A 247 7.00 -11.07 16.22
CA VAL A 247 6.35 -9.75 16.02
C VAL A 247 6.02 -9.08 17.38
N PRO A 248 6.35 -7.79 17.56
CA PRO A 248 6.29 -7.16 18.89
C PRO A 248 4.86 -6.87 19.37
N THR A 249 3.96 -6.50 18.45
CA THR A 249 2.56 -6.15 18.75
C THR A 249 1.62 -6.52 17.59
N MET A 250 0.33 -6.19 17.71
CA MET A 250 -0.70 -6.52 16.71
C MET A 250 -0.39 -5.87 15.37
N ILE A 251 -0.46 -6.65 14.28
CA ILE A 251 -0.29 -6.12 12.92
C ILE A 251 -1.61 -5.57 12.39
N PHE A 252 -1.65 -4.27 12.10
CA PHE A 252 -2.85 -3.60 11.63
C PHE A 252 -2.87 -3.41 10.11
N LYS A 253 -1.74 -3.01 9.53
CA LYS A 253 -1.56 -2.81 8.08
C LYS A 253 -0.18 -3.30 7.67
N ILE A 254 -0.05 -3.85 6.46
CA ILE A 254 1.22 -4.24 5.86
C ILE A 254 1.27 -3.56 4.50
N ASP A 255 2.42 -2.98 4.15
CA ASP A 255 2.65 -2.43 2.82
C ASP A 255 4.10 -2.61 2.41
N PHE A 256 4.35 -3.04 1.17
CA PHE A 256 5.71 -3.22 0.69
C PHE A 256 6.08 -2.16 -0.33
N ALA A 257 7.29 -1.63 -0.18
CA ALA A 257 7.86 -0.66 -1.11
C ALA A 257 8.43 -1.37 -2.35
N ASP A 258 8.96 -2.59 -2.19
CA ASP A 258 9.34 -3.49 -3.28
C ASP A 258 9.20 -4.98 -2.88
N ALA A 259 9.98 -5.89 -3.49
CA ALA A 259 9.95 -7.30 -3.13
C ALA A 259 10.53 -7.59 -1.74
N ASN A 260 11.57 -6.84 -1.35
CA ASN A 260 12.43 -7.08 -0.20
C ASN A 260 12.11 -6.16 0.97
N VAL A 261 11.77 -4.90 0.67
CA VAL A 261 11.54 -3.85 1.65
C VAL A 261 10.05 -3.68 1.90
N GLY A 262 9.64 -3.88 3.14
CA GLY A 262 8.25 -3.72 3.57
C GLY A 262 8.12 -3.14 4.96
N TYR A 263 6.96 -2.57 5.22
CA TYR A 263 6.61 -1.92 6.47
C TYR A 263 5.29 -2.47 6.98
N ALA A 264 5.20 -2.70 8.28
CA ALA A 264 3.96 -3.05 8.92
C ALA A 264 3.66 -2.05 10.02
N LEU A 265 2.43 -1.54 10.01
CA LEU A 265 1.88 -0.79 11.11
C LEU A 265 1.48 -1.76 12.21
N THR A 266 2.03 -1.52 13.39
CA THR A 266 1.76 -2.30 14.59
C THR A 266 1.03 -1.44 15.61
N VAL A 267 0.13 -2.02 16.40
CA VAL A 267 -0.63 -1.30 17.43
C VAL A 267 -0.45 -1.99 18.76
N GLY A 268 0.15 -1.27 19.72
CA GLY A 268 0.37 -1.75 21.08
C GLY A 268 -0.87 -1.66 21.96
N THR A 269 -0.75 -2.14 23.21
CA THR A 269 -1.85 -2.09 24.20
C THR A 269 -2.24 -0.67 24.61
N SER A 270 -1.37 0.32 24.39
CA SER A 270 -1.69 1.75 24.57
C SER A 270 -2.60 2.30 23.47
N GLY A 271 -2.85 1.55 22.40
CA GLY A 271 -3.54 2.03 21.19
C GLY A 271 -2.65 2.85 20.27
N ALA A 272 -1.39 3.06 20.64
CA ALA A 272 -0.40 3.78 19.85
C ALA A 272 0.15 2.91 18.73
N GLY A 273 0.19 3.49 17.54
CA GLY A 273 0.70 2.84 16.35
C GLY A 273 2.17 3.14 16.09
N THR A 274 2.97 2.11 15.83
CA THR A 274 4.38 2.22 15.47
C THR A 274 4.69 1.39 14.23
N LEU A 275 5.83 1.62 13.59
CA LEU A 275 6.23 0.85 12.40
C LEU A 275 7.25 -0.23 12.75
N ILE A 276 7.16 -1.35 12.03
CA ILE A 276 8.25 -2.31 11.87
C ILE A 276 8.61 -2.41 10.39
N LYS A 277 9.87 -2.69 10.09
CA LYS A 277 10.44 -2.77 8.73
C LYS A 277 11.10 -4.12 8.51
N THR A 278 10.92 -4.67 7.32
CA THR A 278 11.71 -5.77 6.76
C THR A 278 12.54 -5.26 5.60
N VAL A 279 13.70 -5.88 5.38
CA VAL A 279 14.57 -5.67 4.21
C VAL A 279 14.95 -7.00 3.54
N ASP A 280 14.34 -8.10 3.98
CA ASP A 280 14.65 -9.48 3.58
C ASP A 280 13.39 -10.25 3.16
N GLN A 281 12.45 -9.57 2.50
CA GLN A 281 11.17 -10.14 2.03
C GLN A 281 10.30 -10.66 3.18
N GLY A 282 10.33 -9.99 4.32
CA GLY A 282 9.52 -10.33 5.48
C GLY A 282 9.95 -11.59 6.23
N GLU A 283 11.19 -12.06 6.05
CA GLU A 283 11.76 -13.12 6.89
C GLU A 283 12.03 -12.60 8.31
N THR A 284 12.53 -11.38 8.42
CA THR A 284 12.72 -10.68 9.70
C THR A 284 12.12 -9.27 9.67
N TRP A 285 11.63 -8.84 10.83
CA TRP A 285 11.05 -7.52 11.03
C TRP A 285 11.64 -6.85 12.26
N LEU A 286 12.10 -5.62 12.09
CA LEU A 286 12.73 -4.82 13.14
C LEU A 286 11.93 -3.53 13.37
N ALA A 287 11.99 -2.98 14.58
CA ALA A 287 11.38 -1.69 14.88
C ALA A 287 11.91 -0.59 13.94
N GLU A 288 11.00 0.22 13.42
CA GLU A 288 11.30 1.38 12.59
C GLU A 288 10.94 2.64 13.37
N GLU A 289 11.94 3.47 13.65
CA GLU A 289 11.78 4.69 14.43
C GLU A 289 11.18 5.83 13.58
N THR A 290 10.11 6.44 14.08
CA THR A 290 9.45 7.59 13.47
C THR A 290 9.57 8.84 14.36
N PRO A 291 9.51 10.06 13.80
CA PRO A 291 9.57 11.31 14.60
C PRO A 291 8.44 11.46 15.63
N VAL A 292 7.37 10.70 15.45
CA VAL A 292 6.16 10.70 16.26
C VAL A 292 5.66 9.28 16.44
N ASP A 293 4.96 9.04 17.53
CA ASP A 293 4.15 7.85 17.74
C ASP A 293 2.75 8.03 17.11
N ASP A 294 1.85 7.06 17.31
CA ASP A 294 0.45 7.11 16.88
C ASP A 294 0.23 7.16 15.36
N ILE A 295 1.02 6.37 14.63
CA ILE A 295 0.78 6.12 13.22
C ILE A 295 -0.52 5.31 13.05
N ARG A 296 -1.35 5.70 12.09
CA ARG A 296 -2.65 5.07 11.77
C ARG A 296 -2.68 4.47 10.37
N GLY A 297 -1.85 4.99 9.47
CA GLY A 297 -1.72 4.47 8.12
C GLY A 297 -0.29 4.60 7.61
N VAL A 298 0.10 3.66 6.76
CA VAL A 298 1.35 3.67 5.99
C VAL A 298 1.03 3.32 4.54
N SER A 299 1.71 3.96 3.60
CA SER A 299 1.73 3.50 2.21
C SER A 299 3.01 3.87 1.48
N PHE A 300 3.50 2.97 0.63
CA PHE A 300 4.63 3.13 -0.25
C PHE A 300 4.20 2.96 -1.70
N LEU A 301 4.65 3.89 -2.55
CA LEU A 301 4.54 3.72 -4.00
C LEU A 301 5.72 2.90 -4.54
N ASN A 302 6.88 3.12 -3.92
CA ASN A 302 8.17 2.52 -4.27
C ASN A 302 9.16 2.68 -3.10
N PRO A 303 10.36 2.08 -3.16
CA PRO A 303 11.36 2.14 -2.07
C PRO A 303 11.74 3.54 -1.62
N ASN A 304 11.57 4.55 -2.47
CA ASN A 304 12.05 5.92 -2.23
C ASN A 304 10.91 6.89 -1.96
N LEU A 305 9.66 6.45 -2.06
CA LEU A 305 8.49 7.29 -1.89
C LEU A 305 7.44 6.55 -1.06
N GLY A 306 7.48 6.82 0.23
CA GLY A 306 6.52 6.34 1.21
C GLY A 306 6.04 7.47 2.11
N PHE A 307 4.85 7.25 2.67
CA PHE A 307 4.21 8.18 3.58
C PHE A 307 3.55 7.41 4.72
N ALA A 308 3.53 8.02 5.90
CA ALA A 308 2.75 7.55 7.03
C ALA A 308 1.88 8.70 7.55
N VAL A 309 0.72 8.37 8.12
CA VAL A 309 -0.21 9.35 8.68
C VAL A 309 -0.63 8.94 10.08
N GLY A 310 -0.99 9.90 10.92
CA GLY A 310 -1.32 9.64 12.31
C GLY A 310 -2.23 10.68 12.96
N GLU A 311 -2.22 10.69 14.29
CA GLU A 311 -2.96 11.65 15.12
C GLU A 311 -2.53 13.11 14.85
N ASN A 312 -3.41 14.07 15.20
CA ASN A 312 -3.13 15.51 15.12
C ASN A 312 -2.61 15.99 13.74
N GLY A 313 -3.13 15.40 12.66
CA GLY A 313 -2.80 15.76 11.28
C GLY A 313 -1.37 15.47 10.85
N VAL A 314 -0.68 14.58 11.57
CA VAL A 314 0.65 14.10 11.22
C VAL A 314 0.64 13.47 9.83
N ILE A 315 1.54 13.96 8.98
CA ILE A 315 1.98 13.27 7.76
C ILE A 315 3.50 13.16 7.85
N LEU A 316 4.01 11.94 7.78
CA LEU A 316 5.43 11.65 7.64
C LEU A 316 5.72 11.32 6.18
N ARG A 317 6.86 11.81 5.70
CA ARG A 317 7.43 11.42 4.41
C ARG A 317 8.70 10.62 4.64
N TYR A 318 8.79 9.50 3.93
CA TYR A 318 10.01 8.71 3.84
C TYR A 318 11.02 9.43 2.93
N ASN A 319 12.21 9.63 3.47
CA ASN A 319 13.38 10.17 2.80
C ASN A 319 14.42 9.06 2.75
N ASP A 320 14.51 8.40 1.62
CA ASP A 320 15.63 7.50 1.41
C ASP A 320 16.90 8.34 1.25
N THR A 321 17.80 8.23 2.24
CA THR A 321 19.11 8.89 2.19
C THR A 321 20.15 8.06 1.42
N GLN A 322 19.78 6.86 0.96
CA GLN A 322 20.62 5.95 0.18
C GLN A 322 20.29 5.92 -1.33
N SER A 323 19.04 6.18 -1.76
CA SER A 323 18.73 6.38 -3.19
C SER A 323 19.11 7.77 -3.68
N THR A 324 20.34 7.86 -4.16
CA THR A 324 20.88 9.11 -4.70
C THR A 324 20.62 9.33 -6.20
N GLY A 325 19.66 8.63 -6.85
CA GLY A 325 19.42 8.88 -8.27
C GLY A 325 18.06 8.47 -8.86
N SER A 326 17.50 9.35 -9.69
CA SER A 326 16.69 8.93 -10.83
C SER A 326 17.53 8.07 -11.78
N ILE A 327 16.96 7.05 -12.42
CA ILE A 327 17.64 6.41 -13.56
C ILE A 327 17.84 7.51 -14.62
N GLU A 328 19.09 7.92 -14.85
CA GLU A 328 19.42 8.98 -15.80
C GLU A 328 18.83 8.67 -17.18
N GLN A 329 18.42 9.73 -17.89
CA GLN A 329 17.66 9.58 -19.13
C GLN A 329 18.38 8.74 -20.19
N ASP A 330 19.71 8.73 -20.14
CA ASP A 330 20.59 8.01 -21.06
C ASP A 330 20.85 6.54 -20.66
N GLN A 331 20.49 6.10 -19.45
CA GLN A 331 20.68 4.73 -18.98
C GLN A 331 19.53 3.81 -19.37
N LEU A 332 18.38 4.38 -19.76
CA LEU A 332 17.16 3.65 -20.06
C LEU A 332 16.67 3.97 -21.48
N SER A 333 16.60 2.93 -22.32
CA SER A 333 16.00 2.99 -23.65
C SER A 333 14.65 2.25 -23.68
N VAL A 334 13.66 2.88 -24.32
CA VAL A 334 12.36 2.27 -24.62
C VAL A 334 12.09 2.44 -26.12
N SER A 335 11.93 1.35 -26.85
CA SER A 335 11.78 1.38 -28.31
C SER A 335 11.09 0.12 -28.86
N PRO A 336 10.29 0.20 -29.94
CA PRO A 336 9.95 1.41 -30.67
C PRO A 336 8.92 2.27 -29.91
N VAL A 337 8.95 3.59 -30.15
CA VAL A 337 7.88 4.52 -29.75
C VAL A 337 7.65 5.47 -30.94
N PRO A 338 6.47 5.47 -31.60
CA PRO A 338 5.27 4.68 -31.28
C PRO A 338 5.46 3.15 -31.48
N ALA A 339 4.72 2.36 -30.71
CA ALA A 339 4.71 0.90 -30.77
C ALA A 339 3.38 0.36 -31.29
N SER A 340 3.41 -0.74 -32.05
CA SER A 340 2.22 -1.51 -32.41
C SER A 340 2.09 -2.75 -31.53
N ASP A 341 3.04 -3.68 -31.63
CA ASP A 341 2.88 -5.01 -31.02
C ASP A 341 3.72 -5.19 -29.74
N TRP A 342 4.89 -4.56 -29.67
CA TRP A 342 5.84 -4.70 -28.56
C TRP A 342 6.68 -3.45 -28.37
N ILE A 343 7.17 -3.26 -27.14
CA ILE A 343 8.26 -2.35 -26.79
C ILE A 343 9.41 -3.15 -26.19
N THR A 344 10.64 -2.81 -26.55
CA THR A 344 11.84 -3.20 -25.83
C THR A 344 12.17 -2.15 -24.80
N ILE A 345 12.38 -2.59 -23.56
CA ILE A 345 12.91 -1.77 -22.48
C ILE A 345 14.30 -2.31 -22.18
N SER A 346 15.30 -1.44 -22.09
CA SER A 346 16.66 -1.85 -21.78
C SER A 346 17.37 -0.83 -20.91
N LEU A 347 18.06 -1.33 -19.90
CA LEU A 347 19.04 -0.59 -19.12
C LEU A 347 20.45 -0.84 -19.69
N LYS A 348 21.33 0.17 -19.61
CA LYS A 348 22.75 -0.02 -19.96
C LYS A 348 23.39 -1.11 -19.08
N ARG A 349 24.40 -1.79 -19.63
CA ARG A 349 25.04 -3.02 -19.11
C ARG A 349 25.54 -2.97 -17.65
N ASN A 350 25.68 -1.79 -17.07
CA ASN A 350 26.19 -1.56 -15.70
C ASN A 350 25.09 -1.11 -14.73
N SER A 351 23.81 -1.15 -15.12
CA SER A 351 22.68 -0.86 -14.23
C SER A 351 22.17 -2.14 -13.56
N ASN A 352 21.68 -2.02 -12.33
CA ASN A 352 20.98 -3.11 -11.66
C ASN A 352 19.72 -3.49 -12.46
N PRO A 353 19.26 -4.75 -12.40
CA PRO A 353 18.09 -5.19 -13.14
C PRO A 353 16.82 -4.40 -12.81
N ILE A 354 15.86 -4.44 -13.71
CA ILE A 354 14.55 -3.80 -13.53
C ILE A 354 13.73 -4.65 -12.56
N ASN A 355 13.49 -4.17 -11.35
CA ASN A 355 12.73 -4.90 -10.32
C ASN A 355 11.22 -4.90 -10.60
N LEU A 356 10.68 -3.75 -11.01
CA LEU A 356 9.24 -3.59 -11.24
C LEU A 356 8.99 -2.59 -12.37
N LEU A 357 8.07 -2.95 -13.24
CA LEU A 357 7.51 -2.10 -14.27
C LEU A 357 6.02 -1.97 -14.05
N LYS A 358 5.51 -0.74 -14.09
CA LYS A 358 4.08 -0.45 -14.12
C LYS A 358 3.78 0.43 -15.33
N MET A 359 2.72 0.12 -16.07
CA MET A 359 2.25 0.92 -17.18
C MET A 359 0.87 1.45 -16.86
N TYR A 360 0.69 2.75 -17.02
CA TYR A 360 -0.54 3.45 -16.76
C TYR A 360 -1.05 4.08 -18.05
N ASN A 361 -2.37 4.09 -18.26
CA ASN A 361 -2.96 4.88 -19.35
C ASN A 361 -3.00 6.38 -18.98
N THR A 362 -3.52 7.24 -19.86
CA THR A 362 -3.66 8.68 -19.57
C THR A 362 -4.65 9.02 -18.47
N THR A 363 -5.58 8.11 -18.13
CA THR A 363 -6.42 8.34 -16.96
C THR A 363 -5.61 8.12 -15.70
N GLY A 364 -4.63 7.22 -15.70
CA GLY A 364 -3.83 6.85 -14.54
C GLY A 364 -4.16 5.45 -14.01
N ALA A 365 -5.01 4.71 -14.71
CA ALA A 365 -5.29 3.31 -14.40
C ALA A 365 -4.10 2.44 -14.79
N LEU A 366 -3.71 1.53 -13.89
CA LEU A 366 -2.68 0.52 -14.14
C LEU A 366 -3.19 -0.46 -15.21
N VAL A 367 -2.51 -0.53 -16.34
CA VAL A 367 -2.87 -1.43 -17.46
C VAL A 367 -1.94 -2.62 -17.61
N LYS A 368 -0.68 -2.51 -17.15
CA LYS A 368 0.27 -3.63 -17.07
C LYS A 368 1.17 -3.46 -15.87
N SER A 369 1.52 -4.56 -15.22
CA SER A 369 2.54 -4.62 -14.17
C SER A 369 3.41 -5.86 -14.39
N MET A 370 4.72 -5.75 -14.20
CA MET A 370 5.65 -6.87 -14.37
C MET A 370 6.87 -6.72 -13.47
N ARG A 371 7.24 -7.79 -12.76
CA ARG A 371 8.51 -7.89 -12.02
C ARG A 371 9.56 -8.61 -12.83
N MET A 372 10.82 -8.17 -12.73
CA MET A 372 11.89 -8.70 -13.55
C MET A 372 13.24 -8.73 -12.83
N GLU A 373 14.16 -9.54 -13.37
CA GLU A 373 15.57 -9.58 -12.95
C GLU A 373 16.52 -9.41 -14.15
N ASN A 374 15.99 -8.94 -15.29
CA ASN A 374 16.74 -8.80 -16.54
C ASN A 374 17.02 -7.32 -16.86
N GLN A 375 18.17 -7.05 -17.47
CA GLN A 375 18.54 -5.70 -17.93
C GLN A 375 17.85 -5.28 -19.22
N ALA A 376 17.27 -6.20 -19.99
CA ALA A 376 16.55 -5.90 -21.22
C ALA A 376 15.40 -6.89 -21.46
N PHE A 377 14.27 -6.43 -21.99
CA PHE A 377 13.14 -7.29 -22.31
C PHE A 377 12.15 -6.65 -23.28
N ASN A 378 11.29 -7.51 -23.84
CA ASN A 378 10.20 -7.11 -24.72
C ASN A 378 8.87 -7.22 -23.97
N LEU A 379 8.15 -6.12 -23.87
CA LEU A 379 6.79 -6.06 -23.35
C LEU A 379 5.81 -6.05 -24.53
N SER A 380 4.90 -7.03 -24.57
CA SER A 380 3.78 -7.00 -25.51
C SER A 380 2.86 -5.83 -25.17
N VAL A 381 2.52 -5.04 -26.17
CA VAL A 381 1.57 -3.93 -26.09
C VAL A 381 0.48 -4.00 -27.17
N GLY A 382 0.51 -5.05 -28.00
CA GLY A 382 -0.46 -5.32 -29.07
C GLY A 382 -1.92 -5.40 -28.61
N ASP A 383 -2.12 -5.78 -27.35
CA ASP A 383 -3.41 -5.93 -26.69
C ASP A 383 -3.98 -4.60 -26.15
N LEU A 384 -3.17 -3.54 -26.12
CA LEU A 384 -3.58 -2.24 -25.61
C LEU A 384 -4.16 -1.36 -26.72
N PRO A 385 -5.21 -0.56 -26.45
CA PRO A 385 -5.74 0.39 -27.41
C PRO A 385 -4.72 1.45 -27.88
N ASP A 386 -4.97 2.04 -29.05
CA ASP A 386 -4.24 3.23 -29.51
C ASP A 386 -4.32 4.34 -28.45
N GLY A 387 -3.18 4.89 -28.05
CA GLY A 387 -3.16 5.84 -26.95
C GLY A 387 -1.78 6.24 -26.45
N VAL A 388 -1.80 7.09 -25.42
CA VAL A 388 -0.61 7.49 -24.68
C VAL A 388 -0.59 6.76 -23.34
N TYR A 389 0.59 6.30 -22.95
CA TYR A 389 0.82 5.56 -21.71
C TYR A 389 2.02 6.13 -20.97
N ILE A 390 2.02 5.99 -19.64
CA ILE A 390 3.16 6.27 -18.79
C ILE A 390 3.71 4.95 -18.28
N LEU A 391 4.98 4.71 -18.59
CA LEU A 391 5.73 3.56 -18.12
C LEU A 391 6.57 3.98 -16.93
N GLU A 392 6.30 3.45 -15.74
CA GLU A 392 7.13 3.56 -14.55
C GLU A 392 8.04 2.33 -14.46
N ILE A 393 9.35 2.56 -14.32
CA ILE A 393 10.38 1.53 -14.28
C ILE A 393 11.18 1.73 -13.01
N MET A 394 11.32 0.66 -12.23
CA MET A 394 12.04 0.65 -10.97
C MET A 394 13.18 -0.37 -11.02
N SER A 395 14.33 0.03 -10.52
CA SER A 395 15.52 -0.80 -10.30
C SER A 395 16.03 -0.55 -8.89
N GLU A 396 16.92 -1.38 -8.40
CA GLU A 396 17.57 -1.16 -7.09
C GLU A 396 18.29 0.19 -7.00
N ASN A 397 18.74 0.76 -8.13
CA ASN A 397 19.47 2.03 -8.17
C ASN A 397 18.55 3.26 -8.36
N GLY A 398 17.22 3.08 -8.36
CA GLY A 398 16.25 4.16 -8.52
C GLY A 398 15.16 3.87 -9.55
N TRP A 399 14.41 4.92 -9.91
CA TRP A 399 13.24 4.82 -10.78
C TRP A 399 13.31 5.78 -11.98
N SER A 400 12.50 5.52 -13.00
CA SER A 400 12.29 6.39 -14.17
C SER A 400 10.85 6.29 -14.66
N ASN A 401 10.33 7.35 -15.27
CA ASN A 401 9.12 7.28 -16.08
C ASN A 401 9.41 7.55 -17.56
N ARG A 402 8.64 6.92 -18.46
CA ARG A 402 8.72 7.13 -19.91
C ARG A 402 7.33 7.22 -20.49
N LYS A 403 7.08 8.27 -21.28
CA LYS A 403 5.89 8.35 -22.11
C LYS A 403 6.03 7.39 -23.29
N ILE A 404 4.99 6.61 -23.54
CA ILE A 404 4.88 5.69 -24.66
C ILE A 404 3.64 6.04 -25.46
N VAL A 405 3.70 5.80 -26.76
CA VAL A 405 2.57 5.95 -27.68
C VAL A 405 2.34 4.60 -28.33
N ILE A 406 1.12 4.08 -28.24
CA ILE A 406 0.69 2.87 -28.94
C ILE A 406 -0.14 3.28 -30.13
N ARG A 407 0.14 2.67 -31.29
CA ARG A 407 -0.53 2.93 -32.55
C ARG A 407 -0.47 1.69 -33.46
N HIS A 408 -1.63 1.12 -33.75
CA HIS A 408 -1.81 -0.02 -34.67
C HIS A 408 -1.98 0.38 -36.13
#